data_AF-A0A1S6FN32-F1
#
_entry.id   AF-A0A1S6FN32-F1
#
_cell.length_a   1.000
_cell.length_b   1.000
_cell.length_c   1.000
_cell.angle_alpha   90.00
_cell.angle_beta   90.00
_cell.angle_gamma   90.00
#
_symmetry.space_group_name_H-M   'P 1'
#
loop_
_entity.id
_entity.type
_entity.pdbx_description
1 polymer ?
#
loop_
_entity_poly.entity_id
_entity_poly.type
_entity_poly.pdbx_seq_one_letter_code
_entity_poly.pdbx_strand_id
1 'polypeptide(L)'
;MTRAWRLLVGASLLPGALVVAPGTLAQRVILLGAPPMPFKFSQIRSREHADRLLAFGSLVKIYLFPTNLGGDDDPRNIVYVTPDAAEAHAAIVGRLRRFVQGHEENELEIRPEYKGGSIVPTRIHFIASHRSGGERFEEEVRVWQCDAPRPRTVATHVNNAERC
;
A
#
# COMPACT_ATOMS: atom_id res chain seq x y z
N MET A 1 46.16 -18.08 -79.40
CA MET A 1 45.75 -19.37 -78.79
C MET A 1 44.70 -19.05 -77.73
N THR A 2 43.40 -19.07 -78.10
CA THR A 2 42.40 -20.10 -77.70
C THR A 2 42.19 -20.18 -76.19
N ARG A 3 41.01 -20.04 -75.57
CA ARG A 3 39.58 -19.99 -75.96
C ARG A 3 38.77 -19.64 -74.69
N ALA A 4 37.60 -19.00 -74.83
CA ALA A 4 36.33 -19.23 -74.08
C ALA A 4 36.31 -19.03 -72.54
N TRP A 5 35.28 -18.51 -71.85
CA TRP A 5 33.83 -18.34 -72.08
C TRP A 5 33.29 -17.20 -71.19
N ARG A 6 32.45 -16.32 -71.75
CA ARG A 6 31.01 -16.12 -71.46
C ARG A 6 30.59 -15.92 -69.99
N LEU A 7 30.16 -14.68 -69.76
CA LEU A 7 29.30 -14.09 -68.73
C LEU A 7 28.25 -15.02 -68.11
N LEU A 8 28.10 -14.93 -66.78
CA LEU A 8 26.78 -14.96 -66.14
C LEU A 8 26.73 -13.95 -64.98
N VAL A 9 25.65 -13.18 -65.03
CA VAL A 9 25.17 -12.16 -64.11
C VAL A 9 24.87 -12.80 -62.75
N GLY A 10 25.32 -12.16 -61.67
CA GLY A 10 24.95 -12.49 -60.30
C GLY A 10 24.70 -11.22 -59.51
N ALA A 11 23.53 -10.62 -59.73
CA ALA A 11 23.00 -9.55 -58.90
C ALA A 11 22.72 -10.09 -57.49
N SER A 12 23.64 -9.85 -56.55
CA SER A 12 23.43 -10.20 -55.15
C SER A 12 22.64 -9.09 -54.47
N LEU A 13 21.32 -9.18 -54.61
CA LEU A 13 20.34 -8.50 -53.75
C LEU A 13 20.49 -9.08 -52.34
N LEU A 14 21.12 -8.32 -51.44
CA LEU A 14 21.06 -8.63 -50.01
C LEU A 14 19.68 -8.21 -49.47
N PRO A 15 18.93 -9.14 -48.85
CA PRO A 15 17.56 -8.91 -48.39
C PRO A 15 17.51 -8.09 -47.10
N GLY A 16 16.60 -7.12 -47.11
CA GLY A 16 15.73 -6.70 -46.01
C GLY A 16 16.30 -6.68 -44.59
N ALA A 17 16.78 -5.52 -44.15
CA ALA A 17 16.79 -5.19 -42.73
C ALA A 17 15.34 -4.96 -42.27
N LEU A 18 14.69 -6.02 -41.80
CA LEU A 18 13.43 -5.92 -41.07
C LEU A 18 13.75 -5.34 -39.69
N VAL A 19 13.61 -4.02 -39.54
CA VAL A 19 13.62 -3.37 -38.23
C VAL A 19 12.35 -3.82 -37.50
N VAL A 20 12.46 -4.87 -36.70
CA VAL A 20 11.45 -5.20 -35.69
C VAL A 20 11.63 -4.18 -34.57
N ALA A 21 10.93 -3.06 -34.68
CA ALA A 21 10.74 -2.19 -33.52
C ALA A 21 9.94 -2.99 -32.49
N PRO A 22 10.48 -3.25 -31.28
CA PRO A 22 9.69 -3.86 -30.22
C PRO A 22 8.57 -2.88 -29.88
N GLY A 23 7.34 -3.29 -30.22
CA GLY A 23 6.15 -2.63 -29.74
C GLY A 23 6.15 -2.65 -28.23
N THR A 24 6.26 -1.48 -27.61
CA THR A 24 5.75 -1.26 -26.26
C THR A 24 4.46 -0.47 -26.39
N LEU A 25 3.41 -1.27 -26.54
CA LEU A 25 2.12 -1.14 -25.89
C LEU A 25 1.88 0.23 -25.26
N ALA A 26 0.95 0.94 -25.90
CA ALA A 26 0.11 1.96 -25.29
C ALA A 26 -0.05 1.72 -23.79
N GLN A 27 0.61 2.51 -22.95
CA GLN A 27 0.15 2.72 -21.58
C GLN A 27 -1.06 3.63 -21.65
N ARG A 28 -2.18 3.04 -22.07
CA ARG A 28 -3.48 3.44 -21.54
C ARG A 28 -3.46 2.98 -20.10
N VAL A 29 -2.95 3.83 -19.21
CA VAL A 29 -3.42 3.79 -17.83
C VAL A 29 -4.91 4.05 -17.95
N ILE A 30 -5.70 2.98 -17.86
CA ILE A 30 -7.13 3.08 -17.65
C ILE A 30 -7.24 3.82 -16.33
N LEU A 31 -7.55 5.11 -16.43
CA LEU A 31 -8.03 5.94 -15.34
C LEU A 31 -9.39 5.33 -14.95
N LEU A 32 -9.35 4.18 -14.26
CA LEU A 32 -10.53 3.54 -13.69
C LEU A 32 -11.17 4.61 -12.82
N GLY A 33 -12.39 4.97 -13.20
CA GLY A 33 -13.01 6.24 -12.88
C GLY A 33 -12.84 6.66 -11.43
N ALA A 34 -12.71 7.97 -11.25
CA ALA A 34 -12.77 8.61 -9.95
C ALA A 34 -13.83 7.92 -9.07
N PRO A 35 -13.52 7.62 -7.80
CA PRO A 35 -14.43 6.90 -6.94
C PRO A 35 -15.79 7.63 -6.91
N PRO A 36 -16.91 6.90 -6.90
CA PRO A 36 -18.23 7.52 -6.94
C PRO A 36 -18.43 8.39 -5.71
N MET A 37 -18.48 9.72 -5.93
CA MET A 37 -18.75 10.77 -4.94
C MET A 37 -17.68 10.86 -3.82
N PRO A 38 -17.57 12.01 -3.10
CA PRO A 38 -16.81 12.05 -1.86
C PRO A 38 -17.45 11.09 -0.85
N PHE A 39 -16.91 9.87 -0.73
CA PHE A 39 -17.34 8.87 0.23
C PHE A 39 -16.56 9.06 1.54
N LYS A 40 -17.23 8.86 2.68
CA LYS A 40 -16.59 8.92 3.99
C LYS A 40 -16.18 7.51 4.41
N PHE A 41 -14.92 7.32 4.79
CA PHE A 41 -14.45 6.02 5.30
C PHE A 41 -15.25 5.53 6.53
N SER A 42 -15.85 6.45 7.30
CA SER A 42 -16.77 6.13 8.40
C SER A 42 -18.05 5.39 7.99
N GLN A 43 -18.42 5.42 6.71
CA GLN A 43 -19.64 4.80 6.17
C GLN A 43 -19.38 3.41 5.56
N ILE A 44 -18.14 2.96 5.50
CA ILE A 44 -17.77 1.66 4.93
C ILE A 44 -18.00 0.59 5.99
N ARG A 45 -19.17 -0.04 5.98
CA ARG A 45 -19.60 -1.01 7.01
C ARG A 45 -19.61 -2.46 6.55
N SER A 46 -19.31 -2.73 5.27
CA SER A 46 -19.36 -4.08 4.71
C SER A 46 -18.15 -4.36 3.83
N ARG A 47 -17.81 -5.64 3.74
CA ARG A 47 -16.67 -6.13 2.96
C ARG A 47 -16.85 -5.84 1.49
N GLU A 48 -18.07 -6.00 0.97
CA GLU A 48 -18.43 -5.75 -0.44
C GLU A 48 -18.25 -4.27 -0.82
N HIS A 49 -18.52 -3.35 0.12
CA HIS A 49 -18.25 -1.93 -0.11
C HIS A 49 -16.74 -1.66 -0.13
N ALA A 50 -15.99 -2.21 0.83
CA ALA A 50 -14.54 -2.06 0.87
C ALA A 50 -13.84 -2.68 -0.36
N ASP A 51 -14.28 -3.85 -0.81
CA ASP A 51 -13.73 -4.54 -1.98
C ASP A 51 -13.98 -3.75 -3.28
N ARG A 52 -15.11 -3.05 -3.40
CA ARG A 52 -15.33 -2.10 -4.52
C ARG A 52 -14.28 -0.99 -4.50
N LEU A 53 -14.04 -0.38 -3.34
CA LEU A 53 -13.05 0.69 -3.20
C LEU A 53 -11.62 0.19 -3.38
N LEU A 54 -11.36 -1.09 -3.08
CA LEU A 54 -10.10 -1.75 -3.40
C LEU A 54 -9.91 -1.90 -4.90
N ALA A 55 -10.96 -2.27 -5.65
CA ALA A 55 -10.90 -2.33 -7.12
C ALA A 55 -10.63 -0.96 -7.78
N PHE A 56 -11.05 0.14 -7.12
CA PHE A 56 -10.75 1.51 -7.54
C PHE A 56 -9.40 2.05 -7.02
N GLY A 57 -8.65 1.26 -6.23
CA GLY A 57 -7.38 1.69 -5.63
C GLY A 57 -7.50 2.72 -4.50
N SER A 58 -8.73 3.00 -4.02
CA SER A 58 -8.96 3.91 -2.88
C SER A 58 -8.69 3.25 -1.53
N LEU A 59 -8.71 1.91 -1.49
CA LEU A 59 -8.28 1.11 -0.34
C LEU A 59 -7.33 0.02 -0.81
N VAL A 60 -6.50 -0.45 0.11
CA VAL A 60 -5.65 -1.63 -0.06
C VAL A 60 -5.78 -2.52 1.16
N LYS A 61 -5.40 -3.79 1.01
CA LYS A 61 -5.34 -4.76 2.12
C LYS A 61 -3.93 -4.81 2.67
N ILE A 62 -3.81 -4.82 3.99
CA ILE A 62 -2.56 -5.08 4.71
C ILE A 62 -2.78 -6.16 5.76
N TYR A 63 -1.72 -6.88 6.11
CA TYR A 63 -1.70 -7.65 7.35
C TYR A 63 -1.50 -6.69 8.52
N LEU A 64 -2.45 -6.69 9.46
CA LEU A 64 -2.43 -5.85 10.66
C LEU A 64 -1.24 -6.23 11.54
N PHE A 65 -1.08 -7.52 11.81
CA PHE A 65 0.10 -8.09 12.42
C PHE A 65 1.02 -8.61 11.32
N PRO A 66 2.22 -8.04 11.13
CA PRO A 66 3.12 -8.42 10.04
C PRO A 66 3.54 -9.88 10.12
N THR A 67 3.41 -10.62 9.02
CA THR A 67 3.77 -12.04 8.95
C THR A 67 5.25 -12.31 9.23
N ASN A 68 6.12 -11.35 8.87
CA ASN A 68 7.56 -11.41 9.17
C ASN A 68 7.91 -11.17 10.66
N LEU A 69 6.93 -10.81 11.50
CA LEU A 69 7.06 -10.68 12.94
C LEU A 69 6.29 -11.78 13.69
N GLY A 70 5.84 -12.83 12.99
CA GLY A 70 5.05 -13.92 13.57
C GLY A 70 3.54 -13.77 13.44
N GLY A 71 3.07 -12.84 12.61
CA GLY A 71 1.65 -12.73 12.27
C GLY A 71 1.16 -13.92 11.45
N ASP A 72 0.00 -14.44 11.81
CA ASP A 72 -0.63 -15.52 11.05
C ASP A 72 -1.14 -15.03 9.69
N ASP A 73 -1.07 -15.91 8.69
CA ASP A 73 -1.75 -15.75 7.40
C ASP A 73 -3.24 -16.10 7.53
N ASP A 74 -3.94 -15.36 8.40
CA ASP A 74 -5.37 -15.53 8.68
C ASP A 74 -6.16 -14.34 8.08
N PRO A 75 -7.31 -14.59 7.42
CA PRO A 75 -8.18 -13.52 6.92
C PRO A 75 -8.62 -12.48 7.95
N ARG A 76 -8.62 -12.83 9.25
CA ARG A 76 -8.90 -11.95 10.40
C ARG A 76 -7.74 -10.99 10.69
N ASN A 77 -6.54 -11.31 10.24
CA ASN A 77 -5.35 -10.45 10.32
C ASN A 77 -5.28 -9.45 9.15
N ILE A 78 -6.25 -9.45 8.23
CA ILE A 78 -6.28 -8.54 7.09
C ILE A 78 -7.23 -7.37 7.35
N VAL A 79 -6.71 -6.15 7.21
CA VAL A 79 -7.49 -4.91 7.34
C VAL A 79 -7.42 -4.07 6.06
N TYR A 80 -8.45 -3.25 5.86
CA TYR A 80 -8.50 -2.28 4.76
C TYR A 80 -7.92 -0.95 5.23
N VAL A 81 -7.00 -0.37 4.46
CA VAL A 81 -6.41 0.95 4.75
C VAL A 81 -6.29 1.78 3.46
N THR A 82 -6.05 3.08 3.60
CA THR A 82 -5.69 3.93 2.45
C THR A 82 -4.29 3.58 1.93
N PRO A 83 -3.97 3.86 0.64
CA PRO A 83 -2.64 3.64 0.09
C PRO A 83 -1.53 4.32 0.92
N ASP A 84 -1.70 5.60 1.25
CA ASP A 84 -0.74 6.36 2.08
C ASP A 84 -0.51 5.71 3.45
N ALA A 85 -1.58 5.19 4.06
CA ALA A 85 -1.48 4.50 5.34
C ALA A 85 -0.79 3.15 5.23
N ALA A 86 -0.90 2.46 4.10
CA ALA A 86 -0.15 1.23 3.84
C ALA A 86 1.36 1.50 3.71
N GLU A 87 1.74 2.62 3.07
CA GLU A 87 3.14 3.03 3.00
C GLU A 87 3.69 3.40 4.39
N ALA A 88 2.94 4.19 5.16
CA ALA A 88 3.29 4.54 6.54
C ALA A 88 3.41 3.28 7.43
N HIS A 89 2.47 2.35 7.28
CA HIS A 89 2.50 1.05 7.94
C HIS A 89 3.78 0.28 7.60
N ALA A 90 4.12 0.14 6.32
CA ALA A 90 5.33 -0.56 5.90
C ALA A 90 6.61 0.07 6.49
N ALA A 91 6.66 1.40 6.56
CA ALA A 91 7.78 2.13 7.18
C ALA A 91 7.88 1.87 8.69
N ILE A 92 6.75 1.86 9.40
CA ILE A 92 6.68 1.55 10.85
C ILE A 92 7.08 0.10 11.09
N VAL A 93 6.56 -0.86 10.33
CA VAL A 93 6.94 -2.28 10.43
C VAL A 93 8.44 -2.46 10.21
N GLY A 94 9.05 -1.71 9.28
CA GLY A 94 10.49 -1.72 9.08
C GLY A 94 11.31 -1.18 10.26
N ARG A 95 10.78 -0.22 11.03
CA ARG A 95 11.37 0.25 12.30
C ARG A 95 11.14 -0.74 13.43
N LEU A 96 9.90 -1.21 13.59
CA LEU A 96 9.52 -2.20 14.59
C LEU A 96 10.37 -3.47 14.46
N ARG A 97 10.59 -3.96 13.24
CA ARG A 97 11.46 -5.12 12.99
C ARG A 97 12.87 -4.91 13.55
N ARG A 98 13.45 -3.71 13.39
CA ARG A 98 14.77 -3.38 13.93
C ARG A 98 14.75 -3.28 15.45
N PHE A 99 13.66 -2.76 16.01
CA PHE A 99 13.47 -2.70 17.47
C PHE A 99 13.39 -4.09 18.09
N VAL A 100 12.66 -5.02 17.48
CA VAL A 100 12.50 -6.38 18.04
C VAL A 100 13.62 -7.36 17.67
N GLN A 101 14.50 -7.01 16.73
CA GLN A 101 15.61 -7.87 16.30
C GLN A 101 16.60 -8.13 17.44
N GLY A 102 16.88 -9.41 17.71
CA GLY A 102 17.89 -9.81 18.70
C GLY A 102 17.37 -9.96 20.13
N HIS A 103 16.06 -9.77 20.36
CA HIS A 103 15.45 -9.93 21.68
C HIS A 103 14.34 -10.99 21.60
N GLU A 104 14.55 -12.16 22.20
CA GLU A 104 13.56 -13.26 22.23
C GLU A 104 12.38 -12.95 23.15
N GLU A 105 12.52 -12.00 24.08
CA GLU A 105 11.50 -11.66 25.08
C GLU A 105 10.84 -10.29 24.80
N ASN A 106 10.23 -10.12 23.63
CA ASN A 106 9.48 -8.92 23.31
C ASN A 106 7.97 -9.12 23.49
N GLU A 107 7.31 -8.11 24.02
CA GLU A 107 5.86 -7.98 23.96
C GLU A 107 5.51 -7.02 22.81
N LEU A 108 4.60 -7.44 21.93
CA LEU A 108 4.12 -6.65 20.80
C LEU A 108 2.58 -6.66 20.80
N GLU A 109 2.00 -5.46 20.89
CA GLU A 109 0.57 -5.22 20.78
C GLU A 109 0.31 -4.31 19.57
N ILE A 110 -0.58 -4.73 18.68
CA ILE A 110 -1.03 -3.92 17.54
C ILE A 110 -2.53 -3.70 17.65
N ARG A 111 -2.95 -2.45 17.81
CA ARG A 111 -4.35 -2.10 18.12
C ARG A 111 -4.95 -1.20 17.04
N PRO A 112 -5.89 -1.72 16.22
CA PRO A 112 -6.67 -0.89 15.33
C PRO A 112 -7.79 -0.18 16.10
N GLU A 113 -7.96 1.11 15.84
CA GLU A 113 -9.10 1.89 16.31
C GLU A 113 -10.11 2.07 15.18
N TYR A 114 -11.38 1.83 15.48
CA TYR A 114 -12.48 1.98 14.53
C TYR A 114 -13.45 3.05 14.99
N LYS A 115 -14.19 3.61 14.03
CA LYS A 115 -15.19 4.62 14.31
C LYS A 115 -16.57 4.21 13.82
N GLY A 116 -17.53 4.21 14.75
CA GLY A 116 -18.89 3.76 14.50
C GLY A 116 -18.90 2.30 14.03
N GLY A 117 -19.69 2.01 13.00
CA GLY A 117 -19.73 0.69 12.35
C GLY A 117 -18.76 0.53 11.18
N SER A 118 -17.73 1.38 11.04
CA SER A 118 -16.79 1.26 9.94
C SER A 118 -15.87 0.06 10.11
N ILE A 119 -15.62 -0.66 9.02
CA ILE A 119 -14.64 -1.75 8.95
C ILE A 119 -13.24 -1.26 8.50
N VAL A 120 -13.09 0.04 8.24
CA VAL A 120 -11.81 0.69 7.95
C VAL A 120 -11.34 1.39 9.24
N PRO A 121 -10.21 0.99 9.84
CA PRO A 121 -9.73 1.63 11.06
C PRO A 121 -9.40 3.09 10.79
N THR A 122 -9.63 3.97 11.76
CA THR A 122 -9.15 5.36 11.72
C THR A 122 -7.65 5.44 11.98
N ARG A 123 -7.15 4.52 12.82
CA ARG A 123 -5.79 4.51 13.33
C ARG A 123 -5.35 3.09 13.68
N ILE A 124 -4.05 2.84 13.62
CA ILE A 124 -3.44 1.59 14.10
C ILE A 124 -2.28 1.98 15.01
N HIS A 125 -2.31 1.50 16.25
CA HIS A 125 -1.23 1.67 17.22
C HIS A 125 -0.30 0.47 17.22
N PHE A 126 1.01 0.74 17.29
CA PHE A 126 2.07 -0.24 17.45
C PHE A 126 2.74 0.02 18.78
N ILE A 127 2.61 -0.93 19.71
CA ILE A 127 3.21 -0.85 21.02
C ILE A 127 4.11 -2.07 21.17
N ALA A 128 5.39 -1.86 21.37
CA ALA A 128 6.31 -2.95 21.70
C ALA A 128 7.22 -2.57 22.86
N SER A 129 7.56 -3.57 23.67
CA SER A 129 8.50 -3.41 24.77
C SER A 129 9.31 -4.68 24.98
N HIS A 130 10.54 -4.51 25.45
CA HIS A 130 11.37 -5.62 25.94
C HIS A 130 10.90 -6.03 27.34
N ARG A 131 10.70 -7.34 27.58
CA ARG A 131 10.28 -7.89 28.88
C ARG A 131 11.28 -7.60 30.00
N SER A 132 12.56 -7.49 29.66
CA SER A 132 13.63 -7.09 30.58
C SER A 132 13.53 -5.64 31.07
N GLY A 133 12.56 -4.86 30.56
CA GLY A 133 12.51 -3.42 30.73
C GLY A 133 13.41 -2.68 29.73
N GLY A 134 13.22 -1.36 29.62
CA GLY A 134 14.00 -0.51 28.72
C GLY A 134 13.13 0.44 27.89
N GLU A 135 13.66 0.82 26.72
CA GLU A 135 12.95 1.64 25.73
C GLU A 135 11.66 0.94 25.26
N ARG A 136 10.63 1.74 25.00
CA ARG A 136 9.36 1.27 24.41
C ARG A 136 9.26 1.82 23.00
N PHE A 137 8.77 0.99 22.10
CA PHE A 137 8.38 1.39 20.76
C PHE A 137 6.89 1.75 20.79
N GLU A 138 6.56 3.00 20.52
CA GLU A 138 5.17 3.44 20.39
C GLU A 138 5.03 4.32 19.15
N GLU A 139 4.34 3.80 18.16
CA GLU A 139 4.07 4.51 16.91
C GLU A 139 2.62 4.29 16.45
N GLU A 140 2.14 5.18 15.59
CA GLU A 140 0.79 5.09 15.06
C GLU A 140 0.73 5.36 13.56
N VAL A 141 -0.13 4.60 12.87
CA VAL A 141 -0.57 4.91 11.51
C VAL A 141 -1.93 5.59 11.59
N ARG A 142 -2.02 6.82 11.12
CA ARG A 142 -3.33 7.45 10.84
C ARG A 142 -3.80 7.00 9.47
N VAL A 143 -4.94 6.33 9.42
CA VAL A 143 -5.51 5.81 8.17
C VAL A 143 -6.45 6.85 7.55
N TRP A 144 -7.32 7.41 8.38
CA TRP A 144 -8.16 8.54 8.03
C TRP A 144 -8.57 9.28 9.28
N GLN A 145 -8.88 10.55 9.10
CA GLN A 145 -9.40 11.42 10.15
C GLN A 145 -10.84 11.74 9.82
N CYS A 146 -11.68 11.82 10.85
CA CYS A 146 -12.90 12.59 10.71
C CYS A 146 -12.50 14.03 10.41
N ASP A 147 -13.21 14.71 9.50
CA ASP A 147 -13.05 16.13 9.22
C ASP A 147 -13.39 16.97 10.48
N ALA A 148 -12.56 16.89 11.52
CA ALA A 148 -12.45 17.92 12.54
C ALA A 148 -11.48 18.98 11.99
N PRO A 149 -11.77 20.28 12.18
CA PRO A 149 -10.89 21.32 11.70
C PRO A 149 -9.47 21.08 12.27
N ARG A 150 -8.46 21.11 11.39
CA ARG A 150 -7.05 21.10 11.82
C ARG A 150 -6.90 22.15 12.92
N PRO A 151 -6.45 21.81 14.14
CA PRO A 151 -5.98 22.85 15.05
C PRO A 151 -4.76 23.45 14.37
N ARG A 152 -4.95 24.63 13.76
CA ARG A 152 -3.83 25.51 13.47
C ARG A 152 -3.22 25.82 14.83
N THR A 153 -1.96 25.46 14.97
CA THR A 153 -1.05 25.80 16.05
C THR A 153 -1.60 26.84 17.03
N VAL A 154 -1.81 26.42 18.29
CA VAL A 154 -1.68 27.15 19.57
C VAL A 154 -2.73 26.63 20.56
N ALA A 155 -2.25 26.31 21.76
CA ALA A 155 -2.99 25.89 22.93
C ALA A 155 -4.25 26.71 23.17
N THR A 156 -5.37 26.05 23.49
CA THR A 156 -6.20 26.31 24.68
C THR A 156 -7.30 25.26 24.74
N HIS A 157 -7.53 24.76 25.95
CA HIS A 157 -8.62 23.91 26.40
C HIS A 157 -9.96 24.19 25.69
N VAL A 158 -10.47 23.25 24.91
CA VAL A 158 -11.88 23.23 24.48
C VAL A 158 -12.41 21.80 24.53
N ASN A 159 -13.21 21.54 25.56
CA ASN A 159 -14.19 20.46 25.61
C ASN A 159 -15.21 20.68 24.48
N ASN A 160 -15.09 19.94 23.39
CA ASN A 160 -16.20 19.32 22.66
C ASN A 160 -15.64 18.62 21.42
N ALA A 161 -15.53 17.30 21.46
CA ALA A 161 -15.22 16.49 20.28
C ALA A 161 -16.41 15.59 19.95
N GLU A 162 -17.58 16.19 19.74
CA GLU A 162 -18.73 15.54 19.13
C GLU A 162 -18.95 16.08 17.73
N ARG A 163 -18.70 15.23 16.73
CA ARG A 163 -19.62 14.87 15.62
C ARG A 163 -18.81 14.31 14.45
N CYS A 164 -18.72 12.98 14.43
CA CYS A 164 -19.20 12.22 13.29
C CYS A 164 -20.31 11.31 13.84
#